data_AF-A0A7W7QSP1-F1
#
_entry.id   AF-A0A7W7QSP1-F1
#
_cell.length_a   1.000
_cell.length_b   1.000
_cell.length_c   1.000
_cell.angle_alpha   90.00
_cell.angle_beta   90.00
_cell.angle_gamma   90.00
#
_symmetry.space_group_name_H-M   'P 1'
#
loop_
_entity.id
_entity.type
_entity.pdbx_description
1 polymer ?
#
loop_
_entity_poly.entity_id
_entity_poly.type
_entity_poly.pdbx_seq_one_letter_code
_entity_poly.pdbx_strand_id
1 'polypeptide(L)'
;MRARCVATDGLSNRLRFLALTSGRPLWKAAQALPPVRRRLNATLIDLAVREMPPRPEPLSAMADYTSWTSLTDRTYSGRHLPPAAGDDSRRPPPERAADLFARGDVMIPCPRSTVLFAYFAQWFTDGFLRGDSNVPRDPRRNTSNHHIDLNQLYGLTPAATTALRAFEGGRLKSQVIDGGEFPPYLCENGEVRPEFAPLRVVRFAELDTVRRDTLFAVGSDRGNIQVGFTMLTVLFLREHNRVAGLLAEDNPRWDDERLFQTARNILIVLLIKLVVEEYVNHITPYHFRFTLDSRLSARLAHAPWQRENWASVEFNLVYRWHGLIPSRLSVGNADLPLAETLFGAGLIPGPGLGRVFEDASRQRAGRIGLFNTDPGLREVDVASVAESRALNLAPYNAYREHCRFPRVRHFEQITGDRRAVEGLRELYGGADDVDLYVGLFAEEPASSDAILPPLLTKIIAIDAFSQALTNPLLAPRVFNAATFSPLGLRVIAATRTLSDVLNRNIPEDPRPRYVSMSRGVGR
;
A
#
# COMPACT_ATOMS: atom_id res chain seq x y z
N MET A 1 -20.43 -17.12 16.75
CA MET A 1 -20.22 -15.68 17.04
C MET A 1 -21.50 -14.93 16.70
N ARG A 2 -21.98 -14.04 17.59
CA ARG A 2 -22.96 -13.02 17.19
C ARG A 2 -22.18 -11.96 16.42
N ALA A 3 -22.59 -11.66 15.18
CA ALA A 3 -22.03 -10.53 14.44
C ALA A 3 -22.23 -9.24 15.25
N ARG A 4 -21.26 -8.31 15.21
CA ARG A 4 -21.42 -6.97 15.80
C ARG A 4 -22.73 -6.35 15.35
N CYS A 5 -23.36 -5.61 16.25
CA CYS A 5 -24.51 -4.80 15.90
C CYS A 5 -24.09 -3.66 14.95
N VAL A 6 -24.27 -3.85 13.64
CA VAL A 6 -24.00 -2.82 12.60
C VAL A 6 -24.86 -1.56 12.79
N ALA A 7 -25.82 -1.55 13.72
CA ALA A 7 -26.57 -0.35 14.09
C ALA A 7 -25.67 0.80 14.55
N THR A 8 -24.45 0.52 15.01
CA THR A 8 -23.48 1.51 15.49
C THR A 8 -22.80 2.30 14.37
N ASP A 9 -23.00 1.92 13.10
CA ASP A 9 -22.46 2.64 11.95
C ASP A 9 -23.35 3.80 11.48
N GLY A 10 -24.55 3.94 12.05
CA GLY A 10 -25.51 4.97 11.67
C GLY A 10 -26.24 4.67 10.35
N LEU A 11 -27.49 5.16 10.24
CA LEU A 11 -28.38 4.78 9.14
C LEU A 11 -27.81 5.09 7.75
N SER A 12 -27.23 6.28 7.58
CA SER A 12 -26.69 6.74 6.29
C SER A 12 -25.54 5.83 5.79
N ASN A 13 -24.56 5.52 6.65
CA ASN A 13 -23.44 4.66 6.26
C ASN A 13 -23.91 3.24 5.93
N ARG A 14 -24.85 2.69 6.70
CA ARG A 14 -25.43 1.36 6.44
C ARG A 14 -26.17 1.29 5.11
N LEU A 15 -27.00 2.29 4.81
CA LEU A 15 -27.74 2.33 3.55
C LEU A 15 -26.79 2.44 2.35
N ARG A 16 -25.74 3.25 2.47
CA ARG A 16 -24.71 3.33 1.43
C ARG A 16 -23.96 2.02 1.26
N PHE A 17 -23.53 1.39 2.35
CA PHE A 17 -22.87 0.09 2.30
C PHE A 17 -23.77 -0.93 1.62
N LEU A 18 -25.02 -1.05 2.05
CA LEU A 18 -26.01 -1.95 1.45
C LEU A 18 -26.20 -1.68 -0.05
N ALA A 19 -26.31 -0.42 -0.46
CA ALA A 19 -26.46 -0.05 -1.87
C ALA A 19 -25.26 -0.51 -2.73
N LEU A 20 -24.04 -0.44 -2.20
CA LEU A 20 -22.81 -0.81 -2.91
C LEU A 20 -22.52 -2.32 -2.89
N THR A 21 -23.05 -3.05 -1.92
CA THR A 21 -22.82 -4.50 -1.71
C THR A 21 -24.02 -5.38 -2.01
N SER A 22 -25.15 -4.79 -2.44
CA SER A 22 -26.36 -5.52 -2.84
C SER A 22 -26.71 -5.27 -4.31
N GLY A 23 -27.60 -6.09 -4.86
CA GLY A 23 -28.12 -5.89 -6.21
C GLY A 23 -27.07 -6.10 -7.31
N ARG A 24 -26.21 -7.13 -7.19
CA ARG A 24 -25.16 -7.45 -8.16
C ARG A 24 -25.60 -7.40 -9.64
N PRO A 25 -26.78 -7.91 -10.05
CA PRO A 25 -27.23 -7.82 -11.44
C PRO A 25 -27.42 -6.37 -11.92
N LEU A 26 -27.95 -5.48 -11.07
CA LEU A 26 -28.13 -4.06 -11.38
C LEU A 26 -26.78 -3.37 -11.59
N TRP A 27 -25.82 -3.61 -10.70
CA TRP A 27 -24.46 -3.07 -10.85
C TRP A 27 -23.76 -3.58 -12.11
N LYS A 28 -23.97 -4.85 -12.49
CA LYS A 28 -23.45 -5.40 -13.75
C LYS A 28 -24.08 -4.70 -14.95
N ALA A 29 -25.40 -4.53 -14.98
CA ALA A 29 -26.10 -3.85 -16.06
C ALA A 29 -25.67 -2.38 -16.20
N ALA A 30 -25.56 -1.66 -15.07
CA ALA A 30 -25.12 -0.27 -15.06
C ALA A 30 -23.67 -0.10 -15.57
N GLN A 31 -22.78 -1.05 -15.24
CA GLN A 31 -21.38 -1.01 -15.67
C GLN A 31 -21.17 -1.48 -17.13
N ALA A 32 -22.11 -2.24 -17.69
CA ALA A 32 -22.07 -2.66 -19.08
C ALA A 32 -22.21 -1.47 -20.05
N LEU A 33 -22.89 -0.39 -19.63
CA LEU A 33 -23.07 0.84 -20.41
C LEU A 33 -21.90 1.81 -20.15
N PRO A 34 -20.98 2.05 -21.11
CA PRO A 34 -19.80 2.89 -20.89
C PRO A 34 -20.06 4.32 -20.38
N PRO A 35 -21.06 5.09 -20.87
CA PRO A 35 -21.31 6.43 -20.33
C PRO A 35 -21.82 6.39 -18.88
N VAL A 36 -22.66 5.40 -18.54
CA VAL A 36 -23.18 5.19 -17.18
C VAL A 36 -22.05 4.77 -16.25
N ARG A 37 -21.27 3.74 -16.61
CA ARG A 37 -20.11 3.28 -15.86
C ARG A 37 -19.18 4.43 -15.53
N ARG A 38 -18.84 5.27 -16.51
CA ARG A 38 -17.93 6.41 -16.33
C ARG A 38 -18.48 7.46 -15.37
N ARG A 39 -19.78 7.78 -15.47
CA ARG A 39 -20.43 8.71 -14.55
C ARG A 39 -20.42 8.14 -13.13
N LEU A 40 -20.85 6.89 -12.96
CA LEU A 40 -20.85 6.20 -11.67
C LEU A 40 -19.44 6.12 -11.07
N ASN A 41 -18.42 5.79 -11.88
CA ASN A 41 -17.03 5.73 -11.44
C ASN A 41 -16.58 7.06 -10.80
N ALA A 42 -16.76 8.17 -11.52
CA ALA A 42 -16.42 9.49 -11.02
C ALA A 42 -17.25 9.90 -9.79
N THR A 43 -18.56 9.66 -9.83
CA THR A 43 -19.46 10.02 -8.72
C THR A 43 -19.15 9.23 -7.45
N LEU A 44 -18.90 7.92 -7.55
CA LEU A 44 -18.60 7.10 -6.38
C LEU A 44 -17.24 7.44 -5.76
N ILE A 45 -16.24 7.76 -6.59
CA ILE A 45 -14.94 8.26 -6.11
C ILE A 45 -15.11 9.61 -5.41
N ASP A 46 -15.78 10.56 -6.05
CA ASP A 46 -16.00 11.90 -5.48
C ASP A 46 -16.77 11.83 -4.15
N LEU A 47 -17.80 10.98 -4.07
CA LEU A 47 -18.53 10.74 -2.82
C LEU A 47 -17.66 10.10 -1.74
N ALA A 48 -16.78 9.15 -2.09
CA ALA A 48 -15.90 8.51 -1.14
C ALA A 48 -14.89 9.50 -0.51
N VAL A 49 -14.31 10.39 -1.32
CA VAL A 49 -13.32 11.37 -0.84
C VAL A 49 -13.96 12.48 -0.01
N ARG A 50 -15.20 12.90 -0.31
CA ARG A 50 -15.93 13.97 0.41
C ARG A 50 -16.51 13.56 1.76
N GLU A 51 -16.17 12.39 2.24
CA GLU A 51 -16.56 11.94 3.58
C GLU A 51 -15.78 12.67 4.69
N MET A 52 -14.64 13.27 4.36
CA MET A 52 -13.91 14.25 5.18
C MET A 52 -13.80 15.60 4.45
N PRO A 53 -13.46 16.68 5.16
CA PRO A 53 -13.03 17.93 4.54
C PRO A 53 -11.90 17.70 3.52
N PRO A 54 -11.90 18.38 2.37
CA PRO A 54 -10.82 18.26 1.41
C PRO A 54 -9.57 19.00 1.92
N ARG A 55 -8.40 18.49 1.53
CA ARG A 55 -7.10 19.15 1.71
C ARG A 55 -7.05 20.58 1.15
N PRO A 56 -6.12 21.45 1.60
CA PRO A 56 -5.07 21.16 2.59
C PRO A 56 -5.63 20.99 4.00
N GLU A 57 -5.04 20.07 4.77
CA GLU A 57 -5.31 19.98 6.20
C GLU A 57 -4.76 21.22 6.90
N PRO A 58 -5.45 21.75 7.93
CA PRO A 58 -4.99 22.94 8.65
C PRO A 58 -3.75 22.67 9.53
N LEU A 59 -3.45 21.39 9.81
CA LEU A 59 -2.41 20.96 10.74
C LEU A 59 -1.52 19.88 10.12
N SER A 60 -0.29 19.81 10.62
CA SER A 60 0.65 18.70 10.41
C SER A 60 1.15 18.21 11.76
N ALA A 61 1.96 17.16 11.77
CA ALA A 61 2.60 16.67 12.99
C ALA A 61 3.68 17.64 13.54
N MET A 62 3.98 18.74 12.84
CA MET A 62 4.94 19.76 13.27
C MET A 62 4.46 20.53 14.51
N ALA A 63 3.21 20.98 14.51
CA ALA A 63 2.66 21.89 15.51
C ALA A 63 1.15 21.66 15.71
N ASP A 64 0.64 22.08 16.85
CA ASP A 64 -0.79 22.06 17.21
C ASP A 64 -1.56 23.30 16.72
N TYR A 65 -0.88 24.22 16.04
CA TYR A 65 -1.46 25.40 15.39
C TYR A 65 -0.97 25.56 13.96
N THR A 66 -1.75 26.29 13.15
CA THR A 66 -1.39 26.58 11.76
C THR A 66 -0.34 27.69 11.68
N SER A 67 0.73 27.42 10.96
CA SER A 67 1.76 28.37 10.55
C SER A 67 2.21 28.10 9.11
N TRP A 68 2.85 29.08 8.47
CA TRP A 68 3.40 28.88 7.12
C TRP A 68 4.34 27.68 7.06
N THR A 69 5.21 27.52 8.07
CA THR A 69 6.14 26.39 8.16
C THR A 69 5.40 25.07 8.28
N SER A 70 4.39 24.97 9.17
CA SER A 70 3.60 23.74 9.34
C SER A 70 2.80 23.32 8.11
N LEU A 71 2.50 24.27 7.21
CA LEU A 71 1.76 24.06 5.95
C LEU A 71 2.66 23.82 4.74
N THR A 72 3.99 23.93 4.87
CA THR A 72 4.90 23.82 3.73
C THR A 72 6.06 22.86 3.95
N ASP A 73 6.46 22.59 5.19
CA ASP A 73 7.52 21.62 5.49
C ASP A 73 6.98 20.18 5.45
N ARG A 74 7.11 19.57 4.27
CA ARG A 74 6.70 18.17 4.03
C ARG A 74 7.60 17.12 4.68
N THR A 75 8.69 17.50 5.35
CA THR A 75 9.43 16.57 6.19
C THR A 75 8.63 16.15 7.43
N TYR A 76 7.49 16.80 7.68
CA TYR A 76 6.47 16.40 8.64
C TYR A 76 5.25 15.82 7.93
N SER A 77 4.62 14.84 8.55
CA SER A 77 3.38 14.24 8.02
C SER A 77 2.18 15.16 8.29
N GLY A 78 1.19 15.15 7.42
CA GLY A 78 -0.10 15.81 7.69
C GLY A 78 -0.83 15.15 8.86
N ARG A 79 -1.93 15.76 9.33
CA ARG A 79 -2.82 15.11 10.30
C ARG A 79 -4.28 15.54 10.09
N HIS A 80 -5.23 14.65 10.34
CA HIS A 80 -6.66 14.94 10.14
C HIS A 80 -7.30 15.63 11.35
N LEU A 81 -6.88 15.27 12.56
CA LEU A 81 -7.38 15.87 13.80
C LEU A 81 -6.25 16.56 14.58
N PRO A 82 -6.56 17.65 15.32
CA PRO A 82 -5.62 18.27 16.25
C PRO A 82 -5.11 17.26 17.29
N PRO A 83 -3.92 17.49 17.88
CA PRO A 83 -3.47 16.66 19.00
C PRO A 83 -4.48 16.75 20.14
N ALA A 84 -4.86 15.60 20.69
CA ALA A 84 -5.75 15.54 21.83
C ALA A 84 -4.93 15.53 23.12
N ALA A 85 -5.26 16.42 24.06
CA ALA A 85 -4.77 16.34 25.43
C ALA A 85 -5.37 15.09 26.09
N GLY A 86 -4.68 13.96 26.01
CA GLY A 86 -5.08 12.71 26.65
C GLY A 86 -4.53 12.62 28.06
N ASP A 87 -5.32 12.06 28.98
CA ASP A 87 -4.80 11.56 30.25
C ASP A 87 -4.21 10.17 30.01
N ASP A 88 -2.94 10.12 29.58
CA ASP A 88 -2.24 8.88 29.31
C ASP A 88 -2.08 8.00 30.58
N SER A 89 -2.31 8.54 31.79
CA SER A 89 -2.29 7.75 33.02
C SER A 89 -3.39 6.69 33.09
N ARG A 90 -4.45 6.82 32.30
CA ARG A 90 -5.56 5.85 32.22
C ARG A 90 -5.38 4.82 31.13
N ARG A 91 -4.37 4.98 30.28
CA ARG A 91 -4.10 4.06 29.15
C ARG A 91 -3.09 2.99 29.58
N PRO A 92 -3.24 1.75 29.08
CA PRO A 92 -2.30 0.68 29.38
C PRO A 92 -0.95 0.97 28.72
N PRO A 93 0.19 0.44 29.20
CA PRO A 93 1.46 0.54 28.48
C PRO A 93 1.36 0.07 27.01
N PRO A 94 2.11 0.64 26.06
CA PRO A 94 2.07 0.24 24.65
C PRO A 94 2.26 -1.26 24.44
N GLU A 95 3.10 -1.91 25.24
CA GLU A 95 3.36 -3.34 25.20
C GLU A 95 2.10 -4.15 25.52
N ARG A 96 1.35 -3.73 26.54
CA ARG A 96 0.10 -4.38 26.95
C ARG A 96 -1.01 -4.18 25.91
N ALA A 97 -1.07 -3.01 25.28
CA ALA A 97 -1.98 -2.78 24.17
C ALA A 97 -1.61 -3.63 22.94
N ALA A 98 -0.31 -3.76 22.63
CA ALA A 98 0.19 -4.57 21.51
C ALA A 98 -0.08 -6.07 21.69
N ASP A 99 -0.18 -6.57 22.93
CA ASP A 99 -0.55 -7.97 23.19
C ASP A 99 -1.94 -8.34 22.63
N LEU A 100 -2.84 -7.37 22.42
CA LEU A 100 -4.12 -7.61 21.73
C LEU A 100 -3.94 -8.02 20.26
N PHE A 101 -2.82 -7.68 19.63
CA PHE A 101 -2.57 -8.00 18.22
C PHE A 101 -1.91 -9.36 18.04
N ALA A 102 -1.16 -9.83 19.04
CA ALA A 102 -0.38 -11.05 18.94
C ALA A 102 -1.24 -12.28 18.61
N ARG A 103 -0.84 -13.00 17.57
CA ARG A 103 -1.43 -14.28 17.16
C ARG A 103 -1.07 -15.36 18.18
N GLY A 104 -2.02 -16.28 18.41
CA GLY A 104 -1.70 -17.56 19.06
C GLY A 104 -1.03 -18.54 18.09
N ASP A 105 -1.22 -19.84 18.31
CA ASP A 105 -0.59 -20.87 17.46
C ASP A 105 -1.16 -20.93 16.04
N VAL A 106 -2.41 -20.49 15.86
CA VAL A 106 -3.14 -20.61 14.60
C VAL A 106 -3.45 -19.23 14.03
N MET A 107 -3.08 -19.02 12.77
CA MET A 107 -3.47 -17.84 12.01
C MET A 107 -4.96 -17.86 11.71
N ILE A 108 -5.65 -16.75 11.98
CA ILE A 108 -7.01 -16.50 11.51
C ILE A 108 -6.92 -16.11 10.04
N PRO A 109 -7.43 -16.91 9.10
CA PRO A 109 -7.13 -16.70 7.70
C PRO A 109 -8.15 -15.74 7.03
N CYS A 110 -7.68 -14.85 6.16
CA CYS A 110 -8.56 -13.96 5.40
C CYS A 110 -9.40 -14.77 4.39
N PRO A 111 -10.72 -14.59 4.29
CA PRO A 111 -11.54 -15.32 3.32
C PRO A 111 -11.11 -15.09 1.87
N ARG A 112 -10.64 -13.88 1.55
CA ARG A 112 -10.47 -13.42 0.16
C ARG A 112 -9.02 -13.19 -0.27
N SER A 113 -8.12 -12.83 0.64
CA SER A 113 -6.78 -12.35 0.27
C SER A 113 -5.74 -13.46 0.20
N THR A 114 -4.82 -13.32 -0.74
CA THR A 114 -3.62 -14.14 -0.88
C THR A 114 -2.41 -13.38 -0.33
N VAL A 115 -1.28 -14.06 -0.13
CA VAL A 115 -0.04 -13.41 0.32
C VAL A 115 0.44 -12.33 -0.68
N LEU A 116 0.17 -12.52 -1.98
CA LEU A 116 0.46 -11.51 -3.00
C LEU A 116 -0.24 -10.17 -2.72
N PHE A 117 -1.45 -10.17 -2.14
CA PHE A 117 -2.10 -8.93 -1.71
C PHE A 117 -1.28 -8.20 -0.65
N ALA A 118 -0.75 -8.91 0.34
CA ALA A 118 0.06 -8.33 1.41
C ALA A 118 1.39 -7.77 0.87
N TYR A 119 2.05 -8.51 -0.02
CA TYR A 119 3.28 -8.06 -0.67
C TYR A 119 3.06 -6.83 -1.55
N PHE A 120 1.98 -6.81 -2.34
CA PHE A 120 1.65 -5.65 -3.15
C PHE A 120 1.30 -4.44 -2.31
N ALA A 121 0.51 -4.62 -1.23
CA ALA A 121 0.17 -3.55 -0.30
C ALA A 121 1.44 -2.90 0.26
N GLN A 122 2.34 -3.70 0.84
CA GLN A 122 3.62 -3.23 1.39
C GLN A 122 4.46 -2.49 0.35
N TRP A 123 4.71 -3.13 -0.80
CA TRP A 123 5.54 -2.55 -1.86
C TRP A 123 4.96 -1.22 -2.37
N PHE A 124 3.65 -1.15 -2.58
CA PHE A 124 2.96 0.06 -3.03
C PHE A 124 3.05 1.19 -1.99
N THR A 125 2.72 0.92 -0.73
CA THR A 125 2.62 1.94 0.31
C THR A 125 3.99 2.47 0.73
N ASP A 126 5.02 1.64 0.76
CA ASP A 126 6.38 2.05 1.13
C ASP A 126 7.01 3.05 0.14
N GLY A 127 6.37 3.29 -1.00
CA GLY A 127 6.72 4.39 -1.90
C GLY A 127 6.40 5.77 -1.32
N PHE A 128 5.39 5.92 -0.47
CA PHE A 128 4.97 7.24 0.00
C PHE A 128 4.57 7.31 1.49
N LEU A 129 4.37 6.18 2.17
CA LEU A 129 4.09 6.11 3.61
C LEU A 129 5.38 5.80 4.38
N ARG A 130 6.31 6.75 4.35
CA ARG A 130 7.68 6.55 4.85
C ARG A 130 7.94 7.36 6.11
N GLY A 131 7.74 6.76 7.28
CA GLY A 131 8.14 7.40 8.55
C GLY A 131 9.65 7.68 8.62
N ASP A 132 10.04 8.50 9.59
CA ASP A 132 11.44 8.86 9.81
C ASP A 132 12.34 7.62 9.96
N SER A 133 13.55 7.74 9.42
CA SER A 133 14.56 6.68 9.40
C SER A 133 15.79 7.02 10.26
N ASN A 134 15.80 8.18 10.92
CA ASN A 134 16.85 8.55 11.86
C ASN A 134 16.74 7.73 13.16
N VAL A 135 17.85 7.66 13.91
CA VAL A 135 17.91 7.03 15.23
C VAL A 135 18.45 8.05 16.23
N PRO A 136 17.67 8.42 17.28
CA PRO A 136 16.29 8.01 17.55
C PRO A 136 15.32 8.56 16.48
N ARG A 137 14.24 7.82 16.25
CA ARG A 137 13.20 8.15 15.27
C ARG A 137 12.28 9.24 15.81
N ASP A 138 12.00 10.27 15.02
CA ASP A 138 10.97 11.27 15.35
C ASP A 138 9.62 10.89 14.68
N PRO A 139 8.59 10.49 15.44
CA PRO A 139 7.31 10.05 14.89
C PRO A 139 6.56 11.16 14.13
N ARG A 140 6.94 12.43 14.31
CA ARG A 140 6.36 13.57 13.58
C ARG A 140 6.92 13.70 12.17
N ARG A 141 8.12 13.18 11.94
CA ARG A 141 8.87 13.35 10.68
C ARG A 141 8.72 12.15 9.75
N ASN A 142 9.02 12.40 8.48
CA ASN A 142 8.95 11.41 7.42
C ASN A 142 10.09 11.60 6.41
N THR A 143 10.36 10.57 5.62
CA THR A 143 11.32 10.59 4.49
C THR A 143 10.61 10.44 3.15
N SER A 144 9.33 10.80 3.11
CA SER A 144 8.48 10.67 1.93
C SER A 144 8.60 11.89 1.04
N ASN A 145 8.50 11.67 -0.27
CA ASN A 145 8.21 12.75 -1.21
C ASN A 145 6.69 12.95 -1.41
N HIS A 146 5.85 12.18 -0.71
CA HIS A 146 4.38 12.21 -0.76
C HIS A 146 3.77 11.89 -2.13
N HIS A 147 4.52 11.25 -3.03
CA HIS A 147 4.09 10.99 -4.40
C HIS A 147 4.10 9.49 -4.74
N ILE A 148 3.21 9.08 -5.63
CA ILE A 148 3.30 7.79 -6.31
C ILE A 148 4.17 8.00 -7.56
N ASP A 149 5.48 7.80 -7.42
CA ASP A 149 6.48 8.09 -8.46
C ASP A 149 7.43 6.92 -8.78
N LEU A 150 7.11 5.74 -8.21
CA LEU A 150 7.91 4.51 -8.25
C LEU A 150 9.33 4.69 -7.69
N ASN A 151 9.54 5.51 -6.66
CA ASN A 151 10.84 5.56 -5.98
C ASN A 151 11.28 4.20 -5.42
N GLN A 152 10.37 3.23 -5.24
CA GLN A 152 10.75 1.86 -4.92
C GLN A 152 11.70 1.24 -5.95
N LEU A 153 11.52 1.61 -7.22
CA LEU A 153 12.35 1.21 -8.35
C LEU A 153 13.45 2.25 -8.64
N TYR A 154 13.09 3.52 -8.78
CA TYR A 154 13.98 4.57 -9.27
C TYR A 154 14.81 5.29 -8.20
N GLY A 155 14.52 5.05 -6.91
CA GLY A 155 15.12 5.78 -5.79
C GLY A 155 14.49 7.16 -5.55
N LEU A 156 14.67 7.67 -4.33
CA LEU A 156 14.13 8.98 -3.90
C LEU A 156 14.98 10.16 -4.34
N THR A 157 16.28 9.95 -4.56
CA THR A 157 17.24 11.02 -4.89
C THR A 157 17.75 10.88 -6.31
N PRO A 158 18.11 12.00 -6.97
CA PRO A 158 18.74 11.94 -8.29
C PRO A 158 20.00 11.07 -8.31
N ALA A 159 20.80 11.08 -7.24
CA ALA A 159 22.00 10.25 -7.13
C ALA A 159 21.67 8.75 -7.09
N ALA A 160 20.62 8.35 -6.37
CA ALA A 160 20.14 6.96 -6.39
C ALA A 160 19.60 6.56 -7.77
N THR A 161 18.82 7.43 -8.42
CA THR A 161 18.33 7.18 -9.78
C THR A 161 19.48 7.01 -10.77
N THR A 162 20.49 7.87 -10.73
CA THR A 162 21.70 7.78 -11.56
C THR A 162 22.46 6.48 -11.32
N ALA A 163 22.64 6.06 -10.06
CA ALA A 163 23.34 4.83 -9.72
C ALA A 163 22.68 3.58 -10.35
N LEU A 164 21.35 3.60 -10.51
CA LEU A 164 20.53 2.49 -11.02
C LEU A 164 20.37 2.48 -12.55
N ARG A 165 20.67 3.58 -13.24
CA ARG A 165 20.52 3.69 -14.70
C ARG A 165 21.67 3.06 -15.46
N ALA A 166 21.35 2.40 -16.57
CA ALA A 166 22.36 1.90 -17.50
C ALA A 166 22.97 3.01 -18.36
N PHE A 167 22.23 4.12 -18.55
CA PHE A 167 22.55 5.19 -19.51
C PHE A 167 22.68 4.68 -20.95
N GLU A 168 21.97 3.59 -21.26
CA GLU A 168 21.88 3.00 -22.58
C GLU A 168 20.43 2.59 -22.86
N GLY A 169 19.86 3.08 -23.96
CA GLY A 169 18.51 2.73 -24.42
C GLY A 169 17.38 3.10 -23.45
N GLY A 170 17.63 4.03 -22.52
CA GLY A 170 16.71 4.43 -21.47
C GLY A 170 16.51 3.40 -20.36
N ARG A 171 17.42 2.42 -20.24
CA ARG A 171 17.26 1.24 -19.35
C ARG A 171 17.80 1.47 -17.94
N LEU A 172 17.32 0.63 -17.03
CA LEU A 172 17.93 0.39 -15.73
C LEU A 172 19.00 -0.71 -15.86
N LYS A 173 20.04 -0.65 -15.02
CA LYS A 173 21.05 -1.70 -14.92
C LYS A 173 20.38 -3.01 -14.51
N SER A 174 20.81 -4.10 -15.12
CA SER A 174 20.35 -5.44 -14.81
C SER A 174 21.45 -6.46 -15.08
N GLN A 175 21.23 -7.69 -14.63
CA GLN A 175 22.06 -8.85 -14.91
C GLN A 175 21.18 -10.06 -15.20
N VAL A 176 21.75 -11.08 -15.85
CA VAL A 176 21.06 -12.34 -16.12
C VAL A 176 21.54 -13.39 -15.13
N ILE A 177 20.61 -14.00 -14.41
CA ILE A 177 20.84 -15.12 -13.48
C ILE A 177 19.88 -16.23 -13.87
N ASP A 178 20.39 -17.43 -14.16
CA ASP A 178 19.58 -18.60 -14.56
C ASP A 178 18.58 -18.30 -15.70
N GLY A 179 18.99 -17.43 -16.64
CA GLY A 179 18.18 -16.98 -17.78
C GLY A 179 17.17 -15.86 -17.48
N GLY A 180 16.94 -15.52 -16.22
CA GLY A 180 16.07 -14.40 -15.81
C GLY A 180 16.82 -13.07 -15.64
N GLU A 181 16.16 -11.96 -15.94
CA GLU A 181 16.70 -10.61 -15.71
C GLU A 181 16.47 -10.17 -14.24
N PHE A 182 17.53 -9.73 -13.55
CA PHE A 182 17.48 -9.27 -12.16
C PHE A 182 18.25 -7.94 -12.00
N PRO A 183 17.97 -7.15 -10.95
CA PRO A 183 18.84 -6.04 -10.60
C PRO A 183 20.26 -6.56 -10.29
N PRO A 184 21.31 -5.75 -10.49
CA PRO A 184 22.66 -6.13 -10.08
C PRO A 184 22.75 -6.37 -8.57
N TYR A 185 23.69 -7.20 -8.13
CA TYR A 185 24.02 -7.27 -6.70
C TYR A 185 24.56 -5.93 -6.20
N LEU A 186 24.09 -5.53 -5.02
CA LEU A 186 24.48 -4.30 -4.32
C LEU A 186 25.91 -4.39 -3.79
N CYS A 187 26.28 -5.57 -3.30
CA CYS A 187 27.52 -5.79 -2.57
C CYS A 187 28.46 -6.76 -3.29
N GLU A 188 29.74 -6.66 -2.93
CA GLU A 188 30.78 -7.62 -3.25
C GLU A 188 31.66 -7.78 -2.00
N ASN A 189 31.83 -9.01 -1.51
CA ASN A 189 32.54 -9.33 -0.27
C ASN A 189 31.99 -8.57 0.96
N GLY A 190 30.67 -8.37 1.01
CA GLY A 190 29.95 -7.71 2.10
C GLY A 190 30.00 -6.18 2.09
N GLU A 191 30.66 -5.59 1.09
CA GLU A 191 30.81 -4.15 0.93
C GLU A 191 29.97 -3.63 -0.23
N VAL A 192 29.34 -2.47 -0.06
CA VAL A 192 28.55 -1.85 -1.14
C VAL A 192 29.47 -1.47 -2.29
N ARG A 193 29.15 -1.93 -3.50
CA ARG A 193 29.95 -1.63 -4.70
C ARG A 193 29.97 -0.11 -4.94
N PRO A 194 31.10 0.50 -5.34
CA PRO A 194 31.23 1.96 -5.45
C PRO A 194 30.16 2.64 -6.32
N GLU A 195 29.74 1.97 -7.40
CA GLU A 195 28.67 2.45 -8.29
C GLU A 195 27.29 2.59 -7.64
N PHE A 196 27.08 1.93 -6.50
CA PHE A 196 25.83 1.95 -5.73
C PHE A 196 25.97 2.66 -4.38
N ALA A 197 27.07 3.39 -4.15
CA ALA A 197 27.28 4.17 -2.94
C ALA A 197 26.12 5.13 -2.53
N PRO A 198 25.30 5.68 -3.46
CA PRO A 198 24.11 6.46 -3.08
C PRO A 198 22.94 5.65 -2.52
N LEU A 199 22.93 4.33 -2.72
CA LEU A 199 21.85 3.46 -2.23
C LEU A 199 22.01 3.19 -0.74
N ARG A 200 20.91 2.87 -0.08
CA ARG A 200 20.86 2.56 1.35
C ARG A 200 20.08 1.28 1.54
N VAL A 201 20.34 0.56 2.63
CA VAL A 201 19.55 -0.60 3.05
C VAL A 201 19.31 -0.47 4.54
N VAL A 202 18.04 -0.55 4.95
CA VAL A 202 17.68 -0.54 6.37
C VAL A 202 18.27 -1.77 7.06
N ARG A 203 18.77 -1.59 8.29
CA ARG A 203 19.39 -2.68 9.09
C ARG A 203 20.57 -3.38 8.41
N PHE A 204 21.25 -2.73 7.46
CA PHE A 204 22.41 -3.31 6.75
C PHE A 204 23.51 -3.81 7.69
N ALA A 205 23.78 -3.08 8.78
CA ALA A 205 24.79 -3.43 9.77
C ALA A 205 24.49 -4.75 10.52
N GLU A 206 23.23 -5.20 10.54
CA GLU A 206 22.81 -6.43 11.21
C GLU A 206 23.00 -7.68 10.32
N LEU A 207 23.36 -7.50 9.06
CA LEU A 207 23.55 -8.58 8.09
C LEU A 207 25.02 -9.02 8.06
N ASP A 208 25.23 -10.33 7.97
CA ASP A 208 26.54 -10.92 7.68
C ASP A 208 26.93 -10.73 6.20
N THR A 209 28.20 -11.00 5.89
CA THR A 209 28.77 -10.88 4.53
C THR A 209 27.96 -11.67 3.49
N VAL A 210 27.59 -12.92 3.82
CA VAL A 210 26.89 -13.80 2.88
C VAL A 210 25.54 -13.21 2.51
N ARG A 211 24.76 -12.73 3.48
CA ARG A 211 23.46 -12.09 3.23
C ARG A 211 23.60 -10.80 2.46
N ARG A 212 24.61 -9.96 2.79
CA ARG A 212 24.87 -8.70 2.08
C ARG A 212 25.12 -8.92 0.59
N ASP A 213 25.89 -9.95 0.26
CA ASP A 213 26.23 -10.28 -1.14
C ASP A 213 25.03 -10.83 -1.94
N THR A 214 23.92 -11.20 -1.27
CA THR A 214 22.67 -11.55 -1.97
C THR A 214 21.73 -10.38 -2.21
N LEU A 215 22.02 -9.20 -1.65
CA LEU A 215 21.14 -8.03 -1.78
C LEU A 215 21.19 -7.48 -3.21
N PHE A 216 20.03 -7.11 -3.74
CA PHE A 216 19.94 -6.42 -5.01
C PHE A 216 20.07 -4.90 -4.86
N ALA A 217 20.72 -4.25 -5.82
CA ALA A 217 20.77 -2.80 -5.95
C ALA A 217 19.41 -2.28 -6.44
N VAL A 218 18.66 -1.67 -5.52
CA VAL A 218 17.28 -1.20 -5.76
C VAL A 218 17.06 0.19 -5.18
N GLY A 219 16.04 0.90 -5.66
CA GLY A 219 15.76 2.28 -5.28
C GLY A 219 15.34 2.49 -3.83
N SER A 220 14.53 1.58 -3.28
CA SER A 220 14.07 1.67 -1.88
C SER A 220 15.13 1.16 -0.92
N ASP A 221 15.33 1.91 0.18
CA ASP A 221 16.08 1.45 1.35
C ASP A 221 15.49 0.22 2.04
N ARG A 222 14.20 -0.04 1.83
CA ARG A 222 13.47 -1.22 2.30
C ARG A 222 13.37 -2.30 1.21
N GLY A 223 14.01 -2.09 0.06
CA GLY A 223 13.77 -2.88 -1.16
C GLY A 223 14.11 -4.36 -1.06
N ASN A 224 15.00 -4.70 -0.13
CA ASN A 224 15.42 -6.06 0.17
C ASN A 224 14.82 -6.61 1.48
N ILE A 225 14.02 -5.85 2.23
CA ILE A 225 13.57 -6.27 3.57
C ILE A 225 12.80 -7.58 3.55
N GLN A 226 12.01 -7.82 2.50
CA GLN A 226 11.16 -8.99 2.37
C GLN A 226 11.09 -9.45 0.92
N VAL A 227 11.11 -10.77 0.71
CA VAL A 227 11.08 -11.40 -0.63
C VAL A 227 9.95 -10.85 -1.52
N GLY A 228 8.79 -10.59 -0.92
CA GLY A 228 7.62 -9.99 -1.57
C GLY A 228 7.83 -8.59 -2.13
N PHE A 229 8.61 -7.77 -1.44
CA PHE A 229 8.99 -6.45 -1.91
C PHE A 229 9.93 -6.59 -3.11
N THR A 230 10.95 -7.43 -2.97
CA THR A 230 12.00 -7.61 -3.97
C THR A 230 11.44 -8.18 -5.27
N MET A 231 10.57 -9.19 -5.23
CA MET A 231 9.94 -9.76 -6.43
C MET A 231 9.12 -8.73 -7.23
N LEU A 232 8.42 -7.80 -6.56
CA LEU A 232 7.69 -6.73 -7.24
C LEU A 232 8.64 -5.71 -7.86
N THR A 233 9.73 -5.36 -7.17
CA THR A 233 10.77 -4.48 -7.73
C THR A 233 11.45 -5.10 -8.95
N VAL A 234 11.78 -6.40 -8.91
CA VAL A 234 12.32 -7.14 -10.07
C VAL A 234 11.33 -7.09 -11.24
N LEU A 235 10.04 -7.37 -10.98
CA LEU A 235 9.01 -7.34 -12.02
C LEU A 235 8.92 -5.96 -12.71
N PHE A 236 8.92 -4.88 -11.94
CA PHE A 236 8.82 -3.53 -12.49
C PHE A 236 10.12 -3.04 -13.14
N LEU A 237 11.29 -3.55 -12.73
CA LEU A 237 12.54 -3.36 -13.46
C LEU A 237 12.46 -3.96 -14.86
N ARG A 238 12.02 -5.23 -14.97
CA ARG A 238 11.85 -5.89 -16.27
C ARG A 238 10.85 -5.16 -17.15
N GLU A 239 9.72 -4.76 -16.58
CA GLU A 239 8.72 -4.00 -17.32
C GLU A 239 9.25 -2.63 -17.78
N HIS A 240 10.06 -1.95 -16.97
CA HIS A 240 10.74 -0.72 -17.39
C HIS A 240 11.65 -0.96 -18.59
N ASN A 241 12.56 -1.94 -18.50
CA ASN A 241 13.51 -2.24 -19.57
C ASN A 241 12.81 -2.69 -20.87
N ARG A 242 11.72 -3.45 -20.74
CA ARG A 242 10.84 -3.84 -21.86
C ARG A 242 10.20 -2.61 -22.53
N VAL A 243 9.63 -1.69 -21.74
CA VAL A 243 8.99 -0.47 -22.28
C VAL A 243 10.03 0.47 -22.90
N ALA A 244 11.18 0.64 -22.27
CA ALA A 244 12.28 1.45 -22.81
C ALA A 244 12.76 0.90 -24.16
N GLY A 245 12.91 -0.43 -24.29
CA GLY A 245 13.24 -1.08 -25.56
C GLY A 245 12.21 -0.82 -26.66
N LEU A 246 10.91 -1.00 -26.36
CA LEU A 246 9.85 -0.71 -27.33
C LEU A 246 9.83 0.78 -27.75
N LEU A 247 10.09 1.69 -26.81
CA LEU A 247 10.16 3.12 -27.13
C LEU A 247 11.35 3.43 -28.03
N ALA A 248 12.51 2.80 -27.80
CA ALA A 248 13.70 2.98 -28.62
C ALA A 248 13.48 2.50 -30.07
N GLU A 249 12.81 1.37 -30.25
CA GLU A 249 12.41 0.83 -31.57
C GLU A 249 11.41 1.75 -32.29
N ASP A 250 10.37 2.21 -31.59
CA ASP A 250 9.33 3.09 -32.15
C ASP A 250 9.82 4.53 -32.37
N ASN A 251 10.89 4.94 -31.68
CA ASN A 251 11.43 6.31 -31.71
C ASN A 251 12.97 6.33 -31.85
N PRO A 252 13.55 5.94 -33.01
CA PRO A 252 15.00 5.77 -33.18
C PRO A 252 15.86 7.04 -33.01
N ARG A 253 15.24 8.22 -32.91
CA ARG A 253 15.90 9.51 -32.73
C ARG A 253 15.91 10.01 -31.29
N TRP A 254 15.29 9.28 -30.36
CA TRP A 254 15.28 9.68 -28.95
C TRP A 254 16.59 9.28 -28.29
N ASP A 255 17.08 10.15 -27.40
CA ASP A 255 18.24 9.86 -26.56
C ASP A 255 17.85 9.01 -25.34
N ASP A 256 18.86 8.54 -24.61
CA ASP A 256 18.70 7.74 -23.40
C ASP A 256 17.81 8.43 -22.35
N GLU A 257 18.03 9.72 -22.11
CA GLU A 257 17.29 10.48 -21.10
C GLU A 257 15.79 10.52 -21.42
N ARG A 258 15.42 10.83 -22.67
CA ARG A 258 14.02 10.88 -23.07
C ARG A 258 13.36 9.50 -23.00
N LEU A 259 14.08 8.44 -23.40
CA LEU A 259 13.59 7.05 -23.30
C LEU A 259 13.32 6.69 -21.84
N PHE A 260 14.28 6.94 -20.95
CA PHE A 260 14.17 6.66 -19.52
C PHE A 260 12.98 7.41 -18.87
N GLN A 261 12.89 8.72 -19.08
CA GLN A 261 11.82 9.53 -18.48
C GLN A 261 10.43 9.16 -19.04
N THR A 262 10.34 8.86 -20.34
CA THR A 262 9.07 8.43 -20.93
C THR A 262 8.65 7.05 -20.40
N ALA A 263 9.58 6.09 -20.30
CA ALA A 263 9.33 4.79 -19.67
C ALA A 263 8.89 4.95 -18.21
N ARG A 264 9.58 5.81 -17.43
CA ARG A 264 9.20 6.12 -16.04
C ARG A 264 7.76 6.65 -15.94
N ASN A 265 7.39 7.61 -16.79
CA ASN A 265 6.02 8.15 -16.82
C ASN A 265 4.98 7.06 -17.11
N ILE A 266 5.24 6.19 -18.10
CA ILE A 266 4.35 5.07 -18.44
C ILE A 266 4.18 4.14 -17.24
N LEU A 267 5.29 3.76 -16.58
CA LEU A 267 5.26 2.85 -15.44
C LEU A 267 4.52 3.44 -14.22
N ILE A 268 4.63 4.75 -13.98
CA ILE A 268 3.86 5.42 -12.92
C ILE A 268 2.36 5.31 -13.17
N VAL A 269 1.91 5.60 -14.39
CA VAL A 269 0.49 5.48 -14.74
C VAL A 269 0.03 4.02 -14.69
N LEU A 270 0.88 3.07 -15.12
CA LEU A 270 0.59 1.64 -15.00
C LEU A 270 0.40 1.21 -13.55
N LEU A 271 1.27 1.65 -12.63
CA LEU A 271 1.10 1.37 -11.21
C LEU A 271 -0.23 1.92 -10.68
N ILE A 272 -0.54 3.19 -10.96
CA ILE A 272 -1.80 3.80 -10.50
C ILE A 272 -3.00 3.07 -11.09
N LYS A 273 -2.91 2.60 -12.34
CA LYS A 273 -3.94 1.78 -12.98
C LYS A 273 -4.14 0.46 -12.24
N LEU A 274 -3.08 -0.28 -11.94
CA LEU A 274 -3.16 -1.54 -11.18
C LEU A 274 -3.72 -1.31 -9.77
N VAL A 275 -3.33 -0.21 -9.13
CA VAL A 275 -3.85 0.18 -7.82
C VAL A 275 -5.36 0.39 -7.88
N VAL A 276 -5.87 1.16 -8.85
CA VAL A 276 -7.31 1.45 -8.97
C VAL A 276 -8.11 0.25 -9.47
N GLU A 277 -7.62 -0.45 -10.50
CA GLU A 277 -8.40 -1.49 -11.19
C GLU A 277 -8.32 -2.86 -10.54
N GLU A 278 -7.25 -3.17 -9.80
CA GLU A 278 -7.11 -4.46 -9.11
C GLU A 278 -7.12 -4.33 -7.60
N TYR A 279 -6.21 -3.55 -7.05
CA TYR A 279 -5.97 -3.50 -5.61
C TYR A 279 -7.13 -2.88 -4.82
N VAL A 280 -7.61 -1.70 -5.22
CA VAL A 280 -8.79 -1.06 -4.60
C VAL A 280 -10.05 -1.91 -4.82
N ASN A 281 -10.21 -2.50 -5.99
CA ASN A 281 -11.31 -3.41 -6.28
C ASN A 281 -11.24 -4.74 -5.49
N HIS A 282 -10.05 -5.18 -5.09
CA HIS A 282 -9.88 -6.31 -4.19
C HIS A 282 -10.29 -5.93 -2.76
N ILE A 283 -9.83 -4.77 -2.29
CA ILE A 283 -10.08 -4.28 -0.93
C ILE A 283 -11.56 -4.02 -0.68
N THR A 284 -12.22 -3.38 -1.66
CA THR A 284 -13.62 -3.01 -1.51
C THR A 284 -14.53 -4.24 -1.64
N PRO A 285 -15.59 -4.36 -0.81
CA PRO A 285 -16.60 -5.39 -0.96
C PRO A 285 -17.65 -5.04 -2.04
N TYR A 286 -17.45 -3.93 -2.77
CA TYR A 286 -18.46 -3.36 -3.65
C TYR A 286 -18.63 -4.16 -4.95
N HIS A 287 -19.85 -4.16 -5.49
CA HIS A 287 -20.14 -4.74 -6.79
C HIS A 287 -19.71 -3.84 -7.96
N PHE A 288 -19.57 -2.54 -7.70
CA PHE A 288 -18.98 -1.60 -8.66
C PHE A 288 -17.47 -1.84 -8.76
N ARG A 289 -16.94 -1.93 -9.99
CA ARG A 289 -15.51 -2.04 -10.27
C ARG A 289 -14.98 -0.70 -10.75
N PHE A 290 -14.13 -0.10 -9.93
CA PHE A 290 -13.45 1.14 -10.28
C PHE A 290 -12.50 0.91 -11.45
N THR A 291 -12.41 1.90 -12.33
CA THR A 291 -11.54 1.86 -13.51
C THR A 291 -10.72 3.14 -13.61
N LEU A 292 -9.49 3.06 -14.11
CA LEU A 292 -8.73 4.24 -14.49
C LEU A 292 -8.81 4.40 -16.01
N ASP A 293 -9.53 5.43 -16.45
CA ASP A 293 -9.58 5.86 -17.85
C ASP A 293 -9.21 7.33 -18.00
N SER A 294 -8.76 7.71 -19.20
CA SER A 294 -8.30 9.08 -19.50
C SER A 294 -9.37 10.17 -19.31
N ARG A 295 -10.65 9.79 -19.26
CA ARG A 295 -11.78 10.71 -19.07
C ARG A 295 -12.18 10.83 -17.60
N LEU A 296 -11.71 9.94 -16.73
CA LEU A 296 -11.95 10.01 -15.30
C LEU A 296 -11.34 11.28 -14.72
N SER A 297 -10.05 11.51 -14.97
CA SER A 297 -9.33 12.67 -14.46
C SER A 297 -9.95 13.99 -14.91
N ALA A 298 -10.42 14.07 -16.16
CA ALA A 298 -11.11 15.26 -16.68
C ALA A 298 -12.41 15.55 -15.92
N ARG A 299 -13.17 14.53 -15.51
CA ARG A 299 -14.38 14.72 -14.69
C ARG A 299 -14.09 15.11 -13.26
N LEU A 300 -12.98 14.63 -12.71
CA LEU A 300 -12.57 14.88 -11.33
C LEU A 300 -11.69 16.13 -11.18
N ALA A 301 -11.25 16.74 -12.28
CA ALA A 301 -10.36 17.90 -12.28
C ALA A 301 -10.90 19.11 -11.51
N HIS A 302 -12.23 19.24 -11.41
CA HIS A 302 -12.90 20.33 -10.70
C HIS A 302 -13.36 19.93 -9.29
N ALA A 303 -13.06 18.71 -8.84
CA ALA A 303 -13.43 18.28 -7.51
C ALA A 303 -12.64 19.09 -6.46
N PRO A 304 -13.27 19.56 -5.36
CA PRO A 304 -12.60 20.37 -4.34
C PRO A 304 -11.37 19.69 -3.71
N TRP A 305 -11.38 18.35 -3.65
CA TRP A 305 -10.29 17.54 -3.10
C TRP A 305 -9.13 17.32 -4.09
N GLN A 306 -9.25 17.77 -5.34
CA GLN A 306 -8.17 17.69 -6.33
C GLN A 306 -7.10 18.73 -5.95
N ARG A 307 -6.24 18.33 -5.03
CA ARG A 307 -5.15 19.12 -4.44
C ARG A 307 -3.94 18.23 -4.29
N GLU A 308 -2.77 18.85 -4.33
CA GLU A 308 -1.51 18.13 -4.21
C GLU A 308 -1.50 17.27 -2.95
N ASN A 309 -0.90 16.10 -3.08
CA ASN A 309 -0.92 15.12 -2.03
C ASN A 309 0.05 15.45 -0.89
N TRP A 310 -0.41 15.20 0.33
CA TRP A 310 0.41 15.15 1.53
C TRP A 310 -0.12 14.01 2.40
N ALA A 311 0.71 13.01 2.66
CA ALA A 311 0.32 11.86 3.46
C ALA A 311 0.20 12.25 4.95
N SER A 312 -0.87 11.78 5.60
CA SER A 312 -1.11 12.00 7.02
C SER A 312 -0.55 10.88 7.90
N VAL A 313 -0.36 11.19 9.18
CA VAL A 313 0.00 10.19 10.20
C VAL A 313 -1.07 9.10 10.31
N GLU A 314 -2.35 9.47 10.17
CA GLU A 314 -3.47 8.54 10.16
C GLU A 314 -3.44 7.63 8.93
N PHE A 315 -3.11 8.18 7.75
CA PHE A 315 -2.99 7.38 6.53
C PHE A 315 -1.85 6.36 6.62
N ASN A 316 -0.73 6.71 7.28
CA ASN A 316 0.32 5.76 7.61
C ASN A 316 -0.17 4.65 8.56
N LEU A 317 -0.93 5.02 9.59
CA LEU A 317 -1.38 4.12 10.64
C LEU A 317 -2.41 3.09 10.16
N VAL A 318 -3.37 3.49 9.32
CA VAL A 318 -4.40 2.58 8.78
C VAL A 318 -3.84 1.49 7.88
N TYR A 319 -2.59 1.62 7.42
CA TYR A 319 -1.92 0.71 6.51
C TYR A 319 -1.05 -0.38 7.18
N ARG A 320 -1.08 -0.47 8.52
CA ARG A 320 -0.30 -1.43 9.32
C ARG A 320 -0.93 -2.83 9.32
N TRP A 321 -1.05 -3.44 8.15
CA TRP A 321 -1.77 -4.71 7.94
C TRP A 321 -0.94 -5.96 8.26
N HIS A 322 -0.17 -5.96 9.33
CA HIS A 322 0.76 -7.05 9.68
C HIS A 322 0.05 -8.39 9.93
N GLY A 323 -1.21 -8.36 10.36
CA GLY A 323 -2.06 -9.55 10.50
C GLY A 323 -2.30 -10.32 9.18
N LEU A 324 -1.99 -9.74 8.02
CA LEU A 324 -2.02 -10.46 6.73
C LEU A 324 -0.91 -11.50 6.60
N ILE A 325 0.22 -11.33 7.30
CA ILE A 325 1.44 -12.11 7.06
C ILE A 325 1.38 -13.45 7.79
N PRO A 326 1.43 -14.60 7.10
CA PRO A 326 1.55 -15.90 7.74
C PRO A 326 2.90 -16.07 8.45
N SER A 327 2.94 -16.93 9.47
CA SER A 327 4.18 -17.25 10.20
C SER A 327 5.18 -18.06 9.35
N ARG A 328 4.68 -18.71 8.30
CA ARG A 328 5.46 -19.48 7.34
C ARG A 328 5.02 -19.14 5.91
N LEU A 329 5.96 -18.96 5.01
CA LEU A 329 5.75 -18.44 3.67
C LEU A 329 6.27 -19.43 2.63
N SER A 330 5.46 -19.66 1.59
CA SER A 330 5.83 -20.50 0.46
C SER A 330 6.71 -19.71 -0.51
N VAL A 331 7.95 -20.13 -0.71
CA VAL A 331 8.90 -19.51 -1.64
C VAL A 331 9.61 -20.62 -2.42
N GLY A 332 9.31 -20.76 -3.71
CA GLY A 332 9.94 -21.77 -4.56
C GLY A 332 9.58 -23.21 -4.18
N ASN A 333 8.33 -23.46 -3.76
CA ASN A 333 7.86 -24.67 -3.05
C ASN A 333 8.44 -24.90 -1.65
N ALA A 334 9.41 -24.12 -1.18
CA ALA A 334 9.88 -24.25 0.19
C ALA A 334 8.90 -23.55 1.14
N ASP A 335 8.56 -24.18 2.25
CA ASP A 335 7.78 -23.57 3.32
C ASP A 335 8.76 -23.06 4.39
N LEU A 336 8.94 -21.74 4.46
CA LEU A 336 9.98 -21.10 5.25
C LEU A 336 9.39 -20.29 6.41
N PRO A 337 9.98 -20.30 7.61
CA PRO A 337 9.65 -19.33 8.65
C PRO A 337 9.74 -17.89 8.13
N LEU A 338 8.86 -16.99 8.60
CA LEU A 338 8.87 -15.57 8.22
C LEU A 338 10.27 -14.96 8.33
N ALA A 339 10.99 -15.24 9.41
CA ALA A 339 12.34 -14.71 9.65
C ALA A 339 13.36 -15.10 8.57
N GLU A 340 13.22 -16.26 7.92
CA GLU A 340 14.10 -16.70 6.84
C GLU A 340 13.78 -16.05 5.49
N THR A 341 12.60 -15.45 5.35
CA THR A 341 12.22 -14.69 4.14
C THR A 341 12.67 -13.23 4.17
N LEU A 342 13.04 -12.72 5.35
CA LEU A 342 13.56 -11.37 5.53
C LEU A 342 14.97 -11.28 4.95
N PHE A 343 15.25 -10.23 4.18
CA PHE A 343 16.50 -10.11 3.42
C PHE A 343 16.78 -11.31 2.50
N GLY A 344 15.74 -12.04 2.10
CA GLY A 344 15.80 -13.26 1.30
C GLY A 344 15.81 -13.02 -0.22
N ALA A 345 16.46 -11.97 -0.71
CA ALA A 345 16.53 -11.68 -2.15
C ALA A 345 17.15 -12.85 -2.95
N GLY A 346 18.15 -13.52 -2.37
CA GLY A 346 18.76 -14.74 -2.93
C GLY A 346 17.82 -15.94 -3.07
N LEU A 347 16.63 -15.92 -2.48
CA LEU A 347 15.62 -16.98 -2.64
C LEU A 347 14.85 -16.90 -3.96
N ILE A 348 15.01 -15.81 -4.74
CA ILE A 348 14.22 -15.57 -5.95
C ILE A 348 14.84 -16.21 -7.21
N PRO A 349 16.15 -16.06 -7.51
CA PRO A 349 16.71 -16.51 -8.79
C PRO A 349 16.50 -17.99 -9.07
N GLY A 350 16.84 -18.87 -8.11
CA GLY A 350 16.75 -20.32 -8.30
C GLY A 350 15.35 -20.83 -8.70
N PRO A 351 14.27 -20.49 -7.96
CA PRO A 351 12.91 -20.83 -8.36
C PRO A 351 12.39 -20.05 -9.58
N GLY A 352 12.94 -18.87 -9.85
CA GLY A 352 12.49 -17.94 -10.87
C GLY A 352 11.31 -17.06 -10.42
N LEU A 353 11.21 -15.88 -11.03
CA LEU A 353 10.23 -14.85 -10.66
C LEU A 353 8.79 -15.35 -10.79
N GLY A 354 8.47 -16.00 -11.91
CA GLY A 354 7.12 -16.53 -12.19
C GLY A 354 6.62 -17.48 -11.10
N ARG A 355 7.52 -18.30 -10.55
CA ARG A 355 7.17 -19.26 -9.51
C ARG A 355 6.88 -18.60 -8.17
N VAL A 356 7.72 -17.65 -7.74
CA VAL A 356 7.53 -16.92 -6.47
C VAL A 356 6.21 -16.14 -6.48
N PHE A 357 5.83 -15.55 -7.63
CA PHE A 357 4.51 -14.93 -7.81
C PHE A 357 3.35 -15.92 -7.69
N GLU A 358 3.49 -17.11 -8.27
CA GLU A 358 2.46 -18.15 -8.18
C GLU A 358 2.29 -18.66 -6.75
N ASP A 359 3.37 -18.89 -6.01
CA ASP A 359 3.33 -19.30 -4.61
C ASP A 359 2.60 -18.26 -3.74
N ALA A 360 2.97 -16.97 -3.87
CA ALA A 360 2.31 -15.88 -3.16
C ALA A 360 0.82 -15.72 -3.56
N SER A 361 0.47 -16.03 -4.80
CA SER A 361 -0.91 -15.99 -5.31
C SER A 361 -1.77 -17.16 -4.83
N ARG A 362 -1.16 -18.29 -4.48
CA ARG A 362 -1.86 -19.48 -4.01
C ARG A 362 -1.96 -19.52 -2.49
N GLN A 363 -0.96 -18.99 -1.79
CA GLN A 363 -0.94 -18.96 -0.34
C GLN A 363 -1.98 -17.98 0.20
N ARG A 364 -2.73 -18.41 1.20
CA ARG A 364 -3.74 -17.61 1.88
C ARG A 364 -3.09 -16.65 2.87
N ALA A 365 -3.50 -15.38 2.85
CA ALA A 365 -3.10 -14.40 3.86
C ALA A 365 -3.93 -14.52 5.15
N GLY A 366 -3.44 -13.95 6.25
CA GLY A 366 -4.18 -13.79 7.49
C GLY A 366 -5.25 -12.69 7.39
N ARG A 367 -6.21 -12.67 8.30
CA ARG A 367 -7.21 -11.61 8.46
C ARG A 367 -6.59 -10.38 9.13
N ILE A 368 -6.93 -9.19 8.66
CA ILE A 368 -6.60 -7.94 9.33
C ILE A 368 -7.45 -7.80 10.60
N GLY A 369 -6.82 -7.52 11.73
CA GLY A 369 -7.48 -7.28 13.01
C GLY A 369 -6.67 -7.79 14.20
N LEU A 370 -7.28 -7.78 15.38
CA LEU A 370 -6.68 -8.28 16.61
C LEU A 370 -6.40 -9.80 16.56
N PHE A 371 -5.47 -10.21 17.43
CA PHE A 371 -5.04 -11.60 17.67
C PHE A 371 -4.55 -12.35 16.44
N ASN A 372 -3.90 -11.65 15.51
CA ASN A 372 -3.46 -12.25 14.26
C ASN A 372 -2.12 -11.75 13.71
N THR A 373 -1.42 -10.84 14.37
CA THR A 373 -0.04 -10.46 14.00
C THR A 373 0.94 -11.55 14.42
N ASP A 374 1.86 -11.94 13.53
CA ASP A 374 2.92 -12.89 13.86
C ASP A 374 3.78 -12.39 15.04
N PRO A 375 4.18 -13.24 16.00
CA PRO A 375 5.01 -12.83 17.13
C PRO A 375 6.31 -12.13 16.73
N GLY A 376 6.92 -12.49 15.60
CA GLY A 376 8.13 -11.83 15.08
C GLY A 376 7.89 -10.39 14.60
N LEU A 377 6.63 -9.95 14.50
CA LEU A 377 6.23 -8.59 14.14
C LEU A 377 5.64 -7.80 15.31
N ARG A 378 5.58 -8.37 16.52
CA ARG A 378 4.98 -7.73 17.71
C ARG A 378 5.54 -6.33 17.98
N GLU A 379 6.85 -6.16 17.83
CA GLU A 379 7.52 -4.86 18.07
C GLU A 379 7.00 -3.75 17.14
N VAL A 380 6.46 -4.09 15.97
CA VAL A 380 5.83 -3.11 15.08
C VAL A 380 4.51 -2.61 15.65
N ASP A 381 3.73 -3.46 16.31
CA ASP A 381 2.49 -3.07 16.98
C ASP A 381 2.77 -2.23 18.24
N VAL A 382 3.80 -2.60 19.01
CA VAL A 382 4.30 -1.79 20.15
C VAL A 382 4.69 -0.39 19.68
N ALA A 383 5.52 -0.31 18.64
CA ALA A 383 5.93 0.96 18.06
C ALA A 383 4.73 1.76 17.52
N SER A 384 3.75 1.11 16.88
CA SER A 384 2.57 1.79 16.33
C SER A 384 1.70 2.43 17.43
N VAL A 385 1.52 1.75 18.58
CA VAL A 385 0.82 2.33 19.73
C VAL A 385 1.63 3.46 20.35
N ALA A 386 2.93 3.26 20.58
CA ALA A 386 3.81 4.25 21.20
C ALA A 386 3.90 5.54 20.35
N GLU A 387 4.09 5.40 19.03
CA GLU A 387 4.14 6.54 18.09
C GLU A 387 2.80 7.28 18.04
N SER A 388 1.68 6.56 18.04
CA SER A 388 0.34 7.17 18.06
C SER A 388 0.13 8.05 19.29
N ARG A 389 0.62 7.62 20.46
CA ARG A 389 0.54 8.39 21.70
C ARG A 389 1.53 9.54 21.75
N ALA A 390 2.77 9.34 21.29
CA ALA A 390 3.76 10.40 21.17
C ALA A 390 3.29 11.56 20.25
N LEU A 391 2.45 11.24 19.26
CA LEU A 391 1.79 12.20 18.36
C LEU A 391 0.52 12.84 18.94
N ASN A 392 0.11 12.43 20.15
CA ASN A 392 -1.14 12.80 20.79
C ASN A 392 -2.35 12.59 19.85
N LEU A 393 -2.41 11.45 19.14
CA LEU A 393 -3.57 11.16 18.29
C LEU A 393 -4.85 11.09 19.14
N ALA A 394 -5.93 11.63 18.60
CA ALA A 394 -7.24 11.58 19.24
C ALA A 394 -7.72 10.12 19.39
N PRO A 395 -8.57 9.82 20.39
CA PRO A 395 -9.07 8.47 20.58
C PRO A 395 -9.93 8.01 19.39
N TYR A 396 -10.11 6.70 19.26
CA TYR A 396 -10.87 6.04 18.20
C TYR A 396 -12.23 6.70 17.90
N ASN A 397 -12.99 7.07 18.95
CA ASN A 397 -14.31 7.69 18.79
C ASN A 397 -14.26 9.10 18.15
N ALA A 398 -13.20 9.87 18.35
CA ALA A 398 -13.05 11.17 17.70
C ALA A 398 -12.93 11.01 16.17
N TYR A 399 -12.19 9.98 15.73
CA TYR A 399 -12.08 9.65 14.32
C TYR A 399 -13.37 9.05 13.75
N ARG A 400 -14.15 8.29 14.54
CA ARG A 400 -15.51 7.88 14.13
C ARG A 400 -16.36 9.09 13.77
N GLU A 401 -16.44 10.08 14.65
CA GLU A 401 -17.23 11.30 14.40
C GLU A 401 -16.71 12.12 13.23
N HIS A 402 -15.39 12.30 13.13
CA HIS A 402 -14.76 12.95 11.99
C HIS A 402 -15.11 12.26 10.66
N CYS A 403 -15.22 10.93 10.68
CA CYS A 403 -15.66 10.08 9.58
C CYS A 403 -17.18 9.93 9.45
N ARG A 404 -17.98 10.73 10.17
CA ARG A 404 -19.46 10.69 10.19
C ARG A 404 -20.05 9.34 10.63
N PHE A 405 -19.36 8.63 11.50
CA PHE A 405 -19.88 7.49 12.25
C PHE A 405 -20.33 7.94 13.65
N PRO A 406 -21.42 7.39 14.21
CA PRO A 406 -21.76 7.59 15.61
C PRO A 406 -20.64 7.07 16.54
N ARG A 407 -20.46 7.73 17.69
CA ARG A 407 -19.60 7.21 18.76
C ARG A 407 -20.09 5.85 19.26
N VAL A 408 -19.17 4.96 19.58
CA VAL A 408 -19.46 3.74 20.34
C VAL A 408 -19.45 4.02 21.84
N ARG A 409 -20.35 3.41 22.60
CA ARG A 409 -20.49 3.55 24.06
C ARG A 409 -20.00 2.33 24.83
N HIS A 410 -19.99 1.15 24.19
CA HIS A 410 -19.57 -0.12 24.79
C HIS A 410 -18.71 -0.91 23.81
N PHE A 411 -17.80 -1.76 24.30
CA PHE A 411 -16.85 -2.48 23.45
C PHE A 411 -17.53 -3.47 22.47
N GLU A 412 -18.69 -4.02 22.81
CA GLU A 412 -19.50 -4.86 21.90
C GLU A 412 -19.97 -4.13 20.63
N GLN A 413 -19.97 -2.80 20.66
CA GLN A 413 -20.29 -1.97 19.50
C GLN A 413 -19.09 -1.80 18.57
N ILE A 414 -17.88 -2.16 19.01
CA ILE A 414 -16.66 -2.23 18.21
C ILE A 414 -16.56 -3.61 17.55
N THR A 415 -16.83 -4.69 18.30
CA THR A 415 -16.66 -6.07 17.82
C THR A 415 -17.58 -7.07 18.51
N GLY A 416 -18.04 -8.09 17.77
CA GLY A 416 -18.77 -9.25 18.30
C GLY A 416 -17.87 -10.36 18.87
N ASP A 417 -16.54 -10.24 18.75
CA ASP A 417 -15.58 -11.19 19.30
C ASP A 417 -15.44 -11.01 20.82
N ARG A 418 -15.88 -12.02 21.58
CA ARG A 418 -15.83 -12.00 23.04
C ARG A 418 -14.42 -11.81 23.59
N ARG A 419 -13.41 -12.43 22.96
CA ARG A 419 -12.01 -12.31 23.38
C ARG A 419 -11.52 -10.86 23.23
N ALA A 420 -11.90 -10.21 22.13
CA ALA A 420 -11.56 -8.80 21.89
C ALA A 420 -12.29 -7.88 22.86
N VAL A 421 -13.58 -8.12 23.11
CA VAL A 421 -14.36 -7.35 24.09
C VAL A 421 -13.77 -7.47 25.50
N GLU A 422 -13.40 -8.68 25.92
CA GLU A 422 -12.78 -8.94 27.23
C GLU A 422 -11.41 -8.28 27.35
N GLY A 423 -10.55 -8.40 26.32
CA GLY A 423 -9.25 -7.72 26.30
C GLY A 423 -9.36 -6.19 26.29
N LEU A 424 -10.32 -5.63 25.57
CA LEU A 424 -10.57 -4.18 25.59
C LEU A 424 -11.05 -3.70 26.96
N ARG A 425 -11.90 -4.48 27.65
CA ARG A 425 -12.35 -4.16 29.03
C ARG A 425 -11.23 -4.23 30.06
N GLU A 426 -10.33 -5.19 29.91
CA GLU A 426 -9.17 -5.31 30.80
C GLU A 426 -8.25 -4.10 30.69
N LEU A 427 -8.10 -3.58 29.46
CA LEU A 427 -7.10 -2.56 29.15
C LEU A 427 -7.63 -1.11 29.16
N TYR A 428 -8.91 -0.88 28.87
CA TYR A 428 -9.48 0.47 28.74
C TYR A 428 -10.69 0.68 29.65
N GLY A 429 -10.77 1.85 30.30
CA GLY A 429 -11.88 2.22 31.18
C GLY A 429 -13.21 2.39 30.45
N GLY A 430 -13.17 2.89 29.22
CA GLY A 430 -14.33 3.00 28.33
C GLY A 430 -13.97 3.10 26.86
N ALA A 431 -15.00 3.08 26.01
CA ALA A 431 -14.82 3.13 24.56
C ALA A 431 -14.22 4.47 24.06
N ASP A 432 -14.30 5.52 24.87
CA ASP A 432 -13.70 6.83 24.60
C ASP A 432 -12.19 6.89 24.87
N ASP A 433 -11.64 5.91 25.60
CA ASP A 433 -10.22 5.86 25.96
C ASP A 433 -9.37 5.08 24.93
N VAL A 434 -10.03 4.33 24.04
CA VAL A 434 -9.39 3.41 23.08
C VAL A 434 -8.49 4.17 22.12
N ASP A 435 -7.22 3.77 22.06
CA ASP A 435 -6.24 4.27 21.09
C ASP A 435 -6.78 4.12 19.66
N LEU A 436 -6.50 5.08 18.76
CA LEU A 436 -6.91 4.97 17.36
C LEU A 436 -6.44 3.65 16.73
N TYR A 437 -5.16 3.29 16.92
CA TYR A 437 -4.59 2.06 16.39
C TYR A 437 -5.39 0.83 16.84
N VAL A 438 -5.57 0.67 18.15
CA VAL A 438 -6.33 -0.47 18.71
C VAL A 438 -7.75 -0.50 18.17
N GLY A 439 -8.46 0.64 18.20
CA GLY A 439 -9.84 0.71 17.75
C GLY A 439 -10.03 0.38 16.27
N LEU A 440 -9.11 0.81 15.40
CA LEU A 440 -9.14 0.52 13.96
C LEU A 440 -9.08 -0.99 13.66
N PHE A 441 -8.24 -1.74 14.38
CA PHE A 441 -8.04 -3.18 14.17
C PHE A 441 -8.92 -4.05 15.07
N ALA A 442 -9.48 -3.49 16.14
CA ALA A 442 -10.54 -4.13 16.93
C ALA A 442 -11.88 -4.12 16.20
N GLU A 443 -12.15 -3.10 15.37
CA GLU A 443 -13.43 -2.96 14.69
C GLU A 443 -13.74 -4.17 13.78
N GLU A 444 -14.93 -4.74 13.93
CA GLU A 444 -15.35 -5.87 13.09
C GLU A 444 -15.78 -5.39 11.67
N PRO A 445 -15.38 -6.10 10.60
CA PRO A 445 -15.87 -5.82 9.24
C PRO A 445 -17.39 -5.89 9.12
N ALA A 446 -17.97 -5.04 8.27
CA ALA A 446 -19.42 -4.96 8.09
C ALA A 446 -20.06 -6.19 7.40
N SER A 447 -19.24 -7.08 6.83
CA SER A 447 -19.69 -8.35 6.22
C SER A 447 -18.54 -9.33 6.15
N SER A 448 -18.83 -10.62 5.97
CA SER A 448 -17.83 -11.67 5.74
C SER A 448 -16.98 -11.45 4.47
N ASP A 449 -17.51 -10.70 3.50
CA ASP A 449 -16.83 -10.38 2.24
C ASP A 449 -15.96 -9.13 2.34
N ALA A 450 -16.07 -8.34 3.41
CA ALA A 450 -15.24 -7.17 3.63
C ALA A 450 -13.92 -7.58 4.28
N ILE A 451 -12.79 -7.17 3.69
CA ILE A 451 -11.47 -7.45 4.26
C ILE A 451 -11.03 -6.38 5.28
N LEU A 452 -11.67 -5.20 5.26
CA LEU A 452 -11.37 -4.07 6.14
C LEU A 452 -12.60 -3.66 6.97
N PRO A 453 -12.41 -3.17 8.19
CA PRO A 453 -13.47 -2.56 9.00
C PRO A 453 -13.97 -1.22 8.44
N PRO A 454 -15.19 -0.77 8.81
CA PRO A 454 -15.81 0.45 8.26
C PRO A 454 -14.98 1.73 8.42
N LEU A 455 -14.46 2.03 9.61
CA LEU A 455 -13.71 3.25 9.86
C LEU A 455 -12.40 3.24 9.07
N LEU A 456 -11.66 2.13 9.15
CA LEU A 456 -10.41 1.91 8.43
C LEU A 456 -10.63 2.06 6.91
N THR A 457 -11.70 1.45 6.36
CA THR A 457 -12.06 1.57 4.94
C THR A 457 -12.32 3.03 4.54
N LYS A 458 -13.00 3.82 5.38
CA LYS A 458 -13.35 5.20 5.04
C LYS A 458 -12.11 6.11 5.01
N ILE A 459 -11.23 6.01 6.00
CA ILE A 459 -9.97 6.76 6.02
C ILE A 459 -9.14 6.42 4.78
N ILE A 460 -8.95 5.13 4.47
CA ILE A 460 -8.21 4.69 3.28
C ILE A 460 -8.85 5.19 1.99
N ALA A 461 -10.18 5.14 1.86
CA ALA A 461 -10.84 5.58 0.63
C ALA A 461 -10.58 7.06 0.33
N ILE A 462 -10.54 7.90 1.36
CA ILE A 462 -10.30 9.35 1.24
C ILE A 462 -8.86 9.60 0.80
N ASP A 463 -7.91 9.02 1.51
CA ASP A 463 -6.50 9.25 1.26
C ASP A 463 -6.01 8.56 0.00
N ALA A 464 -6.38 7.30 -0.24
CA ALA A 464 -5.87 6.53 -1.38
C ALA A 464 -6.37 7.09 -2.73
N PHE A 465 -7.66 7.47 -2.85
CA PHE A 465 -8.14 8.08 -4.10
C PHE A 465 -7.53 9.47 -4.31
N SER A 466 -7.47 10.30 -3.27
CA SER A 466 -6.89 11.65 -3.37
C SER A 466 -5.37 11.62 -3.57
N GLN A 467 -4.67 10.58 -3.10
CA GLN A 467 -3.25 10.31 -3.36
C GLN A 467 -3.01 9.86 -4.81
N ALA A 468 -3.82 8.95 -5.32
CA ALA A 468 -3.64 8.37 -6.64
C ALA A 468 -4.05 9.31 -7.77
N LEU A 469 -5.24 9.91 -7.66
CA LEU A 469 -5.89 10.63 -8.76
C LEU A 469 -5.45 12.10 -8.89
N THR A 470 -4.66 12.60 -7.94
CA THR A 470 -4.05 13.93 -8.01
C THR A 470 -2.64 13.91 -8.59
N ASN A 471 -2.14 12.73 -8.98
CA ASN A 471 -0.84 12.61 -9.65
C ASN A 471 -0.83 13.47 -10.94
N PRO A 472 0.19 14.32 -11.14
CA PRO A 472 0.24 15.25 -12.28
C PRO A 472 0.20 14.54 -13.65
N LEU A 473 0.68 13.30 -13.75
CA LEU A 473 0.62 12.51 -14.98
C LEU A 473 -0.81 12.19 -15.42
N LEU A 474 -1.79 12.26 -14.51
CA LEU A 474 -3.20 12.06 -14.81
C LEU A 474 -3.93 13.37 -15.16
N ALA A 475 -3.29 14.53 -15.03
CA ALA A 475 -3.92 15.81 -15.33
C ALA A 475 -4.31 15.88 -16.82
N PRO A 476 -5.46 16.47 -17.20
CA PRO A 476 -5.94 16.46 -18.59
C PRO A 476 -4.97 17.06 -19.61
N ARG A 477 -4.13 18.01 -19.21
CA ARG A 477 -3.10 18.63 -20.08
C ARG A 477 -1.82 17.80 -20.20
N VAL A 478 -1.62 16.82 -19.33
CA VAL A 478 -0.43 15.97 -19.26
C VAL A 478 -0.73 14.56 -19.78
N PHE A 479 -1.93 14.05 -19.58
CA PHE A 479 -2.36 12.72 -20.05
C PHE A 479 -2.57 12.69 -21.58
N ASN A 480 -1.50 12.69 -22.36
CA ASN A 480 -1.56 12.67 -23.82
C ASN A 480 -0.31 12.06 -24.49
N ALA A 481 -0.34 11.90 -25.80
CA ALA A 481 0.71 11.24 -26.56
C ALA A 481 2.05 12.00 -26.57
N ALA A 482 2.09 13.30 -26.28
CA ALA A 482 3.35 14.03 -26.17
C ALA A 482 4.13 13.65 -24.90
N THR A 483 3.42 13.29 -23.82
CA THR A 483 4.02 12.86 -22.55
C THR A 483 4.40 11.38 -22.55
N PHE A 484 3.58 10.52 -23.15
CA PHE A 484 3.74 9.06 -23.05
C PHE A 484 4.16 8.37 -24.36
N SER A 485 4.23 9.10 -25.48
CA SER A 485 4.20 8.54 -26.84
C SER A 485 2.86 7.85 -27.19
N PRO A 486 2.52 7.73 -28.49
CA PRO A 486 1.39 6.90 -28.92
C PRO A 486 1.55 5.43 -28.48
N LEU A 487 2.77 4.90 -28.52
CA LEU A 487 3.09 3.55 -28.05
C LEU A 487 2.84 3.40 -26.55
N GLY A 488 3.30 4.34 -25.72
CA GLY A 488 3.10 4.25 -24.27
C GLY A 488 1.63 4.31 -23.88
N LEU A 489 0.82 5.13 -24.55
CA LEU A 489 -0.64 5.11 -24.36
C LEU A 489 -1.26 3.76 -24.69
N ARG A 490 -0.77 3.06 -25.72
CA ARG A 490 -1.22 1.68 -26.04
C ARG A 490 -0.81 0.70 -24.95
N VAL A 491 0.42 0.78 -24.44
CA VAL A 491 0.91 -0.06 -23.32
C VAL A 491 0.03 0.13 -22.08
N ILE A 492 -0.28 1.38 -21.72
CA ILE A 492 -1.16 1.71 -20.59
C ILE A 492 -2.58 1.15 -20.81
N ALA A 493 -3.13 1.30 -22.02
CA ALA A 493 -4.48 0.85 -22.33
C ALA A 493 -4.61 -0.70 -22.36
N ALA A 494 -3.56 -1.38 -22.81
CA ALA A 494 -3.53 -2.84 -22.96
C ALA A 494 -3.31 -3.58 -21.64
N THR A 495 -2.58 -2.99 -20.69
CA THR A 495 -2.31 -3.62 -19.39
C THR A 495 -3.53 -3.51 -18.49
N ARG A 496 -4.08 -4.64 -18.04
CA ARG A 496 -5.27 -4.70 -17.17
C ARG A 496 -4.96 -5.25 -15.79
N THR A 497 -4.02 -6.18 -15.72
CA THR A 497 -3.76 -6.95 -14.51
C THR A 497 -2.27 -7.05 -14.19
N LEU A 498 -1.93 -7.30 -12.92
CA LEU A 498 -0.57 -7.66 -12.54
C LEU A 498 -0.12 -8.97 -13.22
N SER A 499 -1.08 -9.84 -13.55
CA SER A 499 -0.84 -11.05 -14.34
C SER A 499 -0.33 -10.73 -15.75
N ASP A 500 -0.86 -9.69 -16.41
CA ASP A 500 -0.38 -9.26 -17.72
C ASP A 500 1.07 -8.77 -17.66
N VAL A 501 1.42 -8.07 -16.57
CA VAL A 501 2.79 -7.58 -16.34
C VAL A 501 3.72 -8.75 -16.07
N LEU A 502 3.37 -9.70 -15.20
CA LEU A 502 4.23 -10.86 -14.93
C LEU A 502 4.46 -11.69 -16.19
N ASN A 503 3.39 -12.17 -16.82
CA ASN A 503 3.50 -13.17 -17.89
C ASN A 503 4.23 -12.67 -19.14
N ARG A 504 4.33 -11.36 -19.35
CA ARG A 504 5.14 -10.78 -20.45
C ARG A 504 6.59 -10.48 -20.07
N ASN A 505 6.95 -10.60 -18.79
CA ASN A 505 8.27 -10.29 -18.25
C ASN A 505 8.95 -11.53 -17.63
N ILE A 506 8.52 -12.74 -18.01
CA ILE A 506 9.17 -14.00 -17.60
C ILE A 506 9.51 -14.86 -18.84
N PRO A 507 10.26 -14.34 -19.84
CA PRO A 507 10.57 -15.09 -21.05
C PRO A 507 11.31 -16.42 -20.76
N GLU A 508 12.00 -16.50 -19.62
CA GLU A 508 12.67 -17.73 -19.15
C GLU A 508 11.70 -18.84 -18.71
N ASP A 509 10.44 -18.51 -18.42
CA ASP A 509 9.38 -19.45 -18.03
C ASP A 509 8.11 -19.14 -18.83
N PRO A 510 8.01 -19.65 -20.07
CA PRO A 510 6.95 -19.26 -21.01
C PRO A 510 5.55 -19.79 -20.64
N ARG A 511 5.45 -20.61 -19.59
CA ARG A 511 4.16 -21.13 -19.10
C ARG A 511 3.42 -20.01 -18.37
N PRO A 512 2.17 -19.70 -18.74
CA PRO A 512 1.38 -18.73 -18.01
C PRO A 512 1.26 -19.08 -16.52
N ARG A 513 1.65 -18.15 -15.65
CA ARG A 513 1.58 -18.29 -14.19
C ARG A 513 0.29 -17.70 -13.65
N TYR A 514 -0.28 -18.38 -12.66
CA TYR A 514 -1.43 -17.86 -11.92
C TYR A 514 -1.00 -16.71 -11.01
N VAL A 515 -1.58 -15.52 -11.24
CA VAL A 515 -1.31 -14.32 -10.45
C VAL A 515 -2.63 -13.75 -9.96
N SER A 516 -2.82 -13.71 -8.64
CA SER A 516 -3.98 -13.05 -8.06
C SER A 516 -3.78 -12.65 -6.62
N MET A 517 -4.23 -11.43 -6.29
CA MET A 517 -4.43 -10.97 -4.91
C MET A 517 -5.65 -11.62 -4.25
N SER A 518 -6.54 -12.22 -5.06
CA SER A 518 -7.81 -12.79 -4.62
C SER A 518 -7.81 -14.31 -4.68
N ARG A 519 -8.41 -14.92 -3.66
CA ARG A 519 -8.90 -16.30 -3.74
C ARG A 519 -10.26 -16.26 -4.42
N GLY A 520 -10.42 -17.02 -5.50
CA GLY A 520 -11.76 -17.25 -6.05
C GLY A 520 -12.61 -17.93 -4.97
N VAL A 521 -13.69 -17.28 -4.52
CA VAL A 521 -14.87 -18.05 -4.11
C VAL A 521 -15.33 -18.72 -5.40
N GLY A 522 -15.44 -20.05 -5.42
CA GLY A 522 -15.64 -20.87 -6.62
C GLY A 522 -16.41 -20.14 -7.73
N ARG A 523 -15.80 -20.07 -8.92
CA ARG A 523 -16.51 -19.62 -10.12
C ARG A 523 -17.65 -20.56 -10.44
#